data_AF-A0A7V6M9P8-F1
#
_entry.id   AF-A0A7V6M9P8-F1
#
_cell.length_a   1.000
_cell.length_b   1.000
_cell.length_c   1.000
_cell.angle_alpha   90.00
_cell.angle_beta   90.00
_cell.angle_gamma   90.00
#
_symmetry.space_group_name_H-M   'P 1'
#
loop_
_entity.id
_entity.type
_entity.pdbx_description
1 polymer ?
#
loop_
_entity_poly.entity_id
_entity_poly.type
_entity_poly.pdbx_seq_one_letter_code
_entity_poly.pdbx_strand_id
1 'polypeptide(L)' 'MVFLIHLITSKLDYLSDLGINLIWVCPFYDSPMDDNGYDVRDYYKVSKD' A
#
# COMPACT_ATOMS: atom_id res chain seq x y z
N MET A 1 2.38 7.02 -4.30
CA MET A 1 2.56 5.85 -3.43
C MET A 1 3.03 6.20 -2.02
N VAL A 2 4.05 7.06 -1.84
CA VAL A 2 4.50 7.51 -0.50
C VAL A 2 3.34 8.10 0.32
N PHE A 3 2.44 8.87 -0.31
CA PHE A 3 1.23 9.38 0.35
C PHE A 3 0.29 8.29 0.88
N LEU A 4 0.13 7.16 0.18
CA LEU A 4 -0.71 6.05 0.61
C LEU A 4 -0.21 5.48 1.95
N ILE A 5 1.11 5.27 2.06
CA ILE A 5 1.73 4.79 3.30
C ILE A 5 1.50 5.79 4.44
N HIS A 6 1.67 7.10 4.18
CA HIS A 6 1.42 8.13 5.21
C HIS A 6 -0.04 8.17 5.67
N LEU A 7 -1.00 8.00 4.74
CA LEU A 7 -2.42 7.94 5.06
C LEU A 7 -2.76 6.72 5.92
N ILE A 8 -2.26 5.53 5.56
CA ILE A 8 -2.44 4.31 6.37
C ILE A 8 -1.84 4.52 7.76
N THR A 9 -0.63 5.06 7.86
CA THR A 9 0.03 5.35 9.14
C THR A 9 -0.81 6.30 10.01
N SER A 10 -1.41 7.33 9.42
CA SER A 10 -2.27 8.29 10.16
C SER A 10 -3.55 7.69 10.73
N LYS A 11 -3.92 6.46 10.33
CA LYS A 11 -5.13 5.75 10.75
C LYS A 11 -4.84 4.56 11.66
N LEU A 12 -3.58 4.28 11.99
CA LEU A 12 -3.21 3.10 12.77
C LEU A 12 -3.89 3.06 14.15
N ASP A 13 -3.99 4.20 14.85
CA ASP A 13 -4.69 4.26 16.15
C ASP A 13 -6.15 3.85 16.02
N TYR A 14 -6.86 4.38 15.02
CA TYR A 14 -8.25 4.00 14.73
C TYR A 14 -8.39 2.51 14.39
N LEU A 15 -7.48 1.96 13.57
CA LEU A 15 -7.50 0.55 13.19
C LEU A 15 -7.22 -0.36 14.39
N SER A 16 -6.32 0.06 15.28
CA SER A 16 -6.02 -0.63 16.54
C SER A 16 -7.22 -0.60 17.49
N ASP A 17 -7.89 0.54 17.64
CA ASP A 17 -9.10 0.67 18.48
C ASP A 17 -10.25 -0.20 17.99
N LEU A 18 -10.34 -0.43 16.68
CA LEU A 18 -11.30 -1.35 16.06
C LEU A 18 -10.97 -2.83 16.33
N GLY A 19 -9.79 -3.13 16.86
CA GLY A 19 -9.32 -4.49 17.14
C GLY A 19 -8.68 -5.20 15.95
N ILE A 20 -8.27 -4.47 14.90
CA ILE A 20 -7.57 -5.04 13.75
C ILE A 20 -6.16 -5.43 14.16
N ASN A 21 -5.75 -6.65 13.85
CA ASN A 21 -4.41 -7.18 14.14
C ASN A 21 -3.53 -7.39 12.90
N LEU A 22 -4.10 -7.30 11.68
CA LEU A 22 -3.39 -7.49 10.42
C LEU A 22 -3.97 -6.56 9.35
N ILE A 23 -3.07 -5.94 8.59
CA ILE A 23 -3.42 -5.08 7.46
C ILE A 23 -2.87 -5.74 6.19
N TRP A 24 -3.77 -6.08 5.26
CA TRP A 24 -3.40 -6.46 3.90
C TRP A 24 -3.42 -5.20 3.02
N VAL A 25 -2.32 -4.92 2.33
CA VAL A 25 -2.20 -3.76 1.43
C VAL A 25 -2.10 -4.27 0.00
N CYS A 26 -2.83 -3.63 -0.92
CA CYS A 26 -2.67 -3.89 -2.36
C CYS A 26 -1.23 -3.61 -2.81
N PRO A 27 -0.78 -4.20 -3.93
CA PRO A 27 0.58 -3.99 -4.44
C PRO A 27 0.92 -2.50 -4.61
N PHE A 28 2.13 -2.13 -4.20
CA PHE A 28 2.63 -0.75 -4.27
C PHE A 28 4.01 -0.65 -4.96
N TYR A 29 4.35 -1.68 -5.73
CA TYR A 29 5.60 -1.77 -6.51
C TYR A 29 5.49 -1.03 -7.84
N ASP A 30 6.61 -0.81 -8.52
CA ASP A 30 6.63 -0.29 -9.89
C ASP A 30 5.81 -1.21 -10.80
N SER A 31 4.78 -0.64 -11.41
CA SER A 31 3.81 -1.35 -12.25
C SER A 31 3.31 -0.42 -13.37
N PRO A 32 3.00 -0.95 -14.57
CA PRO A 32 2.24 -0.24 -15.59
C PRO A 32 0.83 0.17 -15.15
N MET A 33 0.30 -0.43 -14.08
CA MET A 33 -1.04 -0.21 -13.52
C MET A 33 -2.19 -0.73 -14.41
N ASP A 34 -1.91 -1.68 -15.31
CA ASP A 34 -2.94 -2.31 -16.14
C ASP A 34 -3.84 -3.26 -15.32
N ASP A 35 -3.32 -3.79 -14.20
CA ASP A 35 -4.03 -4.64 -13.24
C ASP A 35 -3.91 -4.11 -11.80
N ASN A 36 -4.14 -2.80 -11.62
CA ASN A 36 -4.15 -2.13 -10.30
C ASN A 36 -2.90 -2.42 -9.43
N GLY A 37 -1.73 -2.59 -10.05
CA GLY A 37 -0.46 -2.84 -9.38
C GLY A 37 -0.07 -4.32 -9.26
N TYR A 38 -0.96 -5.26 -9.62
CA TYR A 38 -0.65 -6.70 -9.61
C TYR A 38 0.24 -7.11 -10.79
N ASP A 39 0.22 -6.34 -11.88
CA ASP A 39 1.14 -6.41 -13.01
C ASP A 39 2.49 -5.76 -12.66
N VAL A 40 3.27 -6.40 -11.78
CA VAL A 40 4.52 -5.83 -11.27
C VAL A 40 5.63 -5.84 -12.33
N ARG A 41 6.26 -4.68 -12.54
CA ARG A 41 7.44 -4.51 -13.41
C ARG A 41 8.75 -4.74 -12.65
N ASP A 42 8.83 -4.24 -11.42
CA ASP A 42 10.01 -4.36 -10.56
C ASP A 42 9.61 -4.53 -9.09
N TYR A 43 9.80 -5.72 -8.55
CA TYR A 43 9.47 -6.08 -7.17
C TYR A 43 10.35 -5.40 -6.11
N TYR A 44 11.48 -4.80 -6.50
CA TYR A 44 12.41 -4.14 -5.57
C TYR A 44 12.26 -2.62 -5.56
N LYS A 45 11.34 -2.08 -6.37
CA LYS A 45 11.12 -0.65 -6.52
C LYS A 45 9.69 -0.29 -6.14
N VAL A 46 9.56 0.67 -5.23
CA VAL A 46 8.26 1.26 -4.88
C VAL A 46 7.78 2.16 -6.01
N SER A 47 6.49 2.08 -6.36
CA SER A 47 5.91 3.00 -7.34
C SER A 47 6.10 4.44 -6.91
N LYS A 48 6.39 5.33 -7.86
CA LYS A 48 6.56 6.77 -7.56
C LYS A 48 5.22 7.49 -7.47
N ASP A 49 4.23 6.98 -8.17
CA ASP A 49 2.91 7.61 -8.35
C ASP A 49 1.95 7.22 -7.23
#